data_AF-A3DN80-F1
#
_entry.id   AF-A3DN80-F1
#
_cell.length_a   1.000
_cell.length_b   1.000
_cell.length_c   1.000
_cell.angle_alpha   90.00
_cell.angle_beta   90.00
_cell.angle_gamma   90.00
#
_symmetry.space_group_name_H-M   'P 1'
#
loop_
_entity.id
_entity.type
_entity.pdbx_description
1 polymer ?
#
loop_
_entity_poly.entity_id
_entity_poly.type
_entity_poly.pdbx_seq_one_letter_code
_entity_poly.pdbx_strand_id
1 'polypeptide(L)'
;MGRRRKKYRKPIRKVRKIPKIFQCPNCGSKTLTIRLEKLNIPGYKKAIITCGTCGLHAEMQVPELYGPLDVYAKFIDAFEEGNIEVEFRKKSEEEEVGEIVGESE
;
A
#
# COMPACT_ATOMS: atom_id res chain seq x y z
N MET A 1 9.29 -3.20 62.16
CA MET A 1 9.98 -3.79 60.99
C MET A 1 9.01 -3.88 59.81
N GLY A 2 8.89 -2.81 59.02
CA GLY A 2 7.93 -2.75 57.89
C GLY A 2 8.62 -3.13 56.57
N ARG A 3 8.30 -4.30 56.01
CA ARG A 3 8.79 -4.70 54.69
C ARG A 3 8.17 -3.79 53.62
N ARG A 4 9.00 -2.92 53.03
CA ARG A 4 8.64 -2.06 51.90
C ARG A 4 8.13 -2.94 50.75
N ARG A 5 6.83 -2.91 50.47
CA ARG A 5 6.22 -3.66 49.35
C ARG A 5 6.92 -3.25 48.06
N LYS A 6 7.59 -4.19 47.39
CA LYS A 6 8.14 -3.99 46.03
C LYS A 6 6.97 -3.60 45.11
N LYS A 7 7.04 -2.41 44.51
CA LYS A 7 6.08 -1.91 43.53
C LYS A 7 6.01 -2.91 42.36
N TYR A 8 4.87 -3.55 42.16
CA TYR A 8 4.66 -4.51 41.07
C TYR A 8 4.84 -3.78 39.72
N ARG A 9 5.88 -4.16 38.97
CA ARG A 9 6.10 -3.66 37.61
C ARG A 9 5.21 -4.46 36.67
N LYS A 10 4.13 -3.86 36.19
CA LYS A 10 3.27 -4.44 35.15
C LYS A 10 4.15 -4.72 33.92
N PRO A 11 4.25 -5.96 33.43
CA PRO A 11 5.04 -6.25 32.24
C PRO A 11 4.40 -5.55 31.05
N ILE A 12 5.20 -4.72 30.36
CA ILE A 12 4.76 -4.02 29.16
C ILE A 12 4.63 -5.07 28.06
N ARG A 13 3.39 -5.44 27.70
CA ARG A 13 3.14 -6.35 26.58
C ARG A 13 3.47 -5.61 25.28
N LYS A 14 4.35 -6.18 24.45
CA LYS A 14 4.64 -5.64 23.11
C LYS A 14 3.40 -5.79 22.24
N VAL A 15 2.86 -4.68 21.76
CA VAL A 15 1.76 -4.67 20.78
C VAL A 15 2.30 -5.18 19.45
N ARG A 16 1.66 -6.21 18.89
CA ARG A 16 2.01 -6.73 17.56
C ARG A 16 1.66 -5.69 16.51
N LYS A 17 2.61 -5.35 15.63
CA LYS A 17 2.41 -4.39 14.55
C LYS A 17 2.05 -5.13 13.27
N ILE A 18 1.10 -4.58 12.53
CA ILE A 18 0.75 -5.04 11.19
C ILE A 18 1.98 -4.85 10.27
N PRO A 19 2.32 -5.83 9.42
CA PRO A 19 3.42 -5.67 8.47
C PRO A 19 3.16 -4.52 7.50
N LYS A 20 4.23 -3.81 7.15
CA LYS A 20 4.19 -2.67 6.20
C LYS A 20 4.79 -3.02 4.83
N ILE A 21 5.34 -4.21 4.71
CA ILE A 21 6.09 -4.68 3.54
C ILE A 21 5.41 -5.94 3.05
N PHE A 22 5.05 -5.96 1.77
CA PHE A 22 4.31 -7.05 1.13
C PHE A 22 5.11 -7.69 -0.01
N GLN A 23 4.62 -8.83 -0.50
CA GLN A 23 5.26 -9.60 -1.57
C GLN A 23 4.73 -9.18 -2.94
N CYS A 24 5.62 -8.86 -3.87
CA CYS A 24 5.22 -8.47 -5.22
C CYS A 24 4.74 -9.68 -6.05
N PRO A 25 3.58 -9.60 -6.74
CA PRO A 25 3.11 -10.67 -7.61
C PRO A 25 3.99 -10.83 -8.87
N ASN A 26 4.59 -9.75 -9.37
CA ASN A 26 5.40 -9.78 -10.60
C ASN A 26 6.82 -10.35 -10.39
N CYS A 27 7.51 -9.96 -9.31
CA CYS A 27 8.92 -10.30 -9.08
C CYS A 27 9.18 -11.19 -7.85
N GLY A 28 8.14 -11.56 -7.10
CA GLY A 28 8.22 -12.42 -5.90
C GLY A 28 8.96 -11.80 -4.70
N SER A 29 9.52 -10.60 -4.83
CA SER A 29 10.30 -9.94 -3.78
C SER A 29 9.42 -9.25 -2.75
N LYS A 30 9.83 -9.29 -1.47
CA LYS A 30 9.15 -8.62 -0.35
C LYS A 30 9.54 -7.15 -0.23
N THR A 31 9.22 -6.36 -1.25
CA THR A 31 9.58 -4.93 -1.35
C THR A 31 8.41 -4.05 -1.75
N LEU A 32 7.18 -4.56 -1.72
CA LEU A 32 5.99 -3.74 -1.97
C LEU A 32 5.68 -2.86 -0.77
N THR A 33 5.54 -1.57 -1.05
CA THR A 33 5.11 -0.55 -0.09
C THR A 33 3.82 0.11 -0.54
N ILE A 34 2.88 0.24 0.38
CA ILE A 34 1.56 0.85 0.14
C ILE A 34 1.49 2.17 0.91
N ARG A 35 1.23 3.26 0.20
CA ARG A 35 1.00 4.58 0.76
C ARG A 35 -0.46 4.94 0.60
N LEU A 36 -1.10 5.33 1.69
CA LEU A 36 -2.50 5.77 1.69
C LEU A 36 -2.53 7.27 1.88
N GLU A 37 -3.00 7.98 0.86
CA GLU A 37 -3.21 9.42 0.87
C GLU A 37 -4.70 9.71 1.02
N LYS A 38 -5.03 10.70 1.85
CA LYS A 38 -6.41 11.12 2.04
C LYS A 38 -6.81 12.00 0.87
N LEU A 39 -7.91 11.65 0.19
CA LEU A 39 -8.53 12.50 -0.81
C LEU A 39 -9.52 13.43 -0.11
N ASN A 40 -9.83 14.57 -0.74
CA ASN A 40 -10.86 15.51 -0.25
C ASN A 40 -12.30 14.98 -0.41
N ILE A 41 -12.45 13.79 -0.98
CA ILE A 41 -13.74 13.15 -1.24
C ILE A 41 -14.16 12.37 0.01
N PRO A 42 -15.39 12.56 0.54
CA PRO A 42 -15.82 11.87 1.74
C PRO A 42 -15.85 10.35 1.51
N GLY A 43 -15.12 9.61 2.35
CA GLY A 43 -15.16 8.14 2.38
C GLY A 43 -14.12 7.43 1.50
N TYR A 44 -13.33 8.14 0.70
CA TYR A 44 -12.33 7.54 -0.20
C TYR A 44 -10.90 8.03 0.09
N LYS A 45 -9.93 7.15 -0.17
CA LYS A 45 -8.49 7.40 -0.08
C LYS A 45 -7.81 6.94 -1.35
N LYS A 46 -6.73 7.61 -1.72
CA LYS A 46 -5.84 7.19 -2.80
C LYS A 46 -4.81 6.21 -2.22
N ALA A 47 -4.74 5.01 -2.75
CA ALA A 47 -3.70 4.05 -2.43
C ALA A 47 -2.67 4.03 -3.56
N ILE A 48 -1.42 4.33 -3.21
CA ILE A 48 -0.28 4.29 -4.11
C ILE A 48 0.56 3.09 -3.72
N ILE A 49 0.68 2.14 -4.64
CA ILE A 49 1.38 0.87 -4.46
C ILE A 49 2.67 0.95 -5.24
N THR A 50 3.79 0.76 -4.57
CA THR A 50 5.12 0.86 -5.20
C THR A 50 6.00 -0.33 -4.86
N CYS A 51 6.66 -0.90 -5.85
CA CYS A 51 7.63 -1.99 -5.68
C CYS A 51 9.06 -1.51 -5.92
N GLY A 52 9.93 -1.66 -4.92
CA GLY A 52 11.32 -1.25 -5.03
C GLY A 52 12.21 -2.11 -5.96
N THR A 53 11.78 -3.31 -6.33
CA THR A 53 12.60 -4.23 -7.17
C THR A 53 12.24 -4.16 -8.65
N CYS A 54 10.96 -4.26 -9.00
CA CYS A 54 10.51 -4.22 -10.40
C CYS A 54 10.08 -2.83 -10.88
N GLY A 55 10.01 -1.82 -9.99
CA GLY A 55 9.53 -0.48 -10.34
C GLY A 55 8.03 -0.43 -10.63
N LEU A 56 7.25 -1.37 -10.08
CA LEU A 56 5.80 -1.39 -10.22
C LEU A 56 5.21 -0.21 -9.47
N HIS A 57 4.43 0.61 -10.16
CA HIS A 57 3.62 1.69 -9.61
C HIS A 57 2.17 1.46 -10.03
N ALA A 58 1.28 1.39 -9.05
CA ALA A 58 -0.15 1.32 -9.30
C ALA A 58 -0.87 2.28 -8.37
N GLU A 59 -1.88 2.95 -8.89
CA GLU A 59 -2.73 3.86 -8.14
C GLU A 59 -4.16 3.30 -8.13
N MET A 60 -4.78 3.25 -6.97
CA MET A 60 -6.16 2.81 -6.85
C MET A 60 -6.93 3.64 -5.82
N GLN A 61 -8.21 3.82 -6.06
CA GLN A 61 -9.10 4.46 -5.09
C GLN A 61 -9.72 3.40 -4.19
N VAL A 62 -9.57 3.56 -2.87
CA VAL A 62 -10.08 2.60 -1.88
C VAL A 62 -10.88 3.32 -0.80
N PRO A 63 -11.85 2.64 -0.16
CA PRO A 63 -12.58 3.22 0.96
C PRO A 63 -11.65 3.59 2.13
N GLU A 64 -12.00 4.63 2.88
CA GLU A 64 -11.19 5.13 4.01
C GLU A 64 -10.98 4.08 5.12
N LEU A 65 -11.92 3.14 5.27
CA LEU A 65 -11.87 2.06 6.25
C LEU A 65 -10.78 1.03 5.97
N TYR A 66 -10.22 1.00 4.75
CA TYR A 66 -9.29 -0.02 4.33
C TYR A 66 -7.90 0.23 4.91
N GLY A 67 -7.32 -0.83 5.47
CA GLY A 67 -5.94 -0.87 5.89
C GLY A 67 -5.00 -1.24 4.74
N PRO A 68 -3.68 -1.18 4.96
CA PRO A 68 -2.69 -1.55 3.96
C PRO A 68 -2.81 -3.03 3.51
N LEU A 69 -3.27 -3.92 4.40
CA LEU A 69 -3.53 -5.33 4.08
C LEU A 69 -4.69 -5.48 3.11
N ASP A 70 -5.79 -4.75 3.32
CA ASP A 70 -6.99 -4.86 2.49
C ASP A 70 -6.73 -4.33 1.08
N VAL A 71 -5.93 -3.26 0.98
CA VAL A 71 -5.45 -2.73 -0.30
C VAL A 71 -4.56 -3.74 -1.02
N TYR A 72 -3.67 -4.42 -0.30
CA TYR A 72 -2.81 -5.44 -0.88
C TYR A 72 -3.60 -6.62 -1.45
N ALA A 73 -4.61 -7.11 -0.73
CA ALA A 73 -5.47 -8.20 -1.21
C ALA A 73 -6.17 -7.81 -2.51
N LYS A 74 -6.86 -6.67 -2.53
CA LYS A 74 -7.53 -6.15 -3.74
C LYS A 74 -6.57 -5.95 -4.91
N PHE A 75 -5.34 -5.51 -4.63
CA PHE A 75 -4.34 -5.33 -5.67
C PHE A 75 -3.91 -6.65 -6.30
N ILE A 76 -3.76 -7.73 -5.53
CA ILE A 76 -3.44 -9.05 -6.10
C ILE A 76 -4.58 -9.51 -6.99
N ASP A 77 -5.82 -9.46 -6.48
CA ASP A 77 -6.99 -9.92 -7.22
C ASP A 77 -7.09 -9.18 -8.57
N ALA A 78 -6.99 -7.84 -8.55
CA ALA A 78 -7.08 -7.05 -9.76
C ALA A 78 -5.83 -7.19 -10.68
N PHE A 79 -4.66 -7.52 -10.13
CA PHE A 79 -3.45 -7.82 -10.91
C PHE A 79 -3.57 -9.17 -11.63
N GLU A 80 -4.15 -10.18 -10.98
CA GLU A 80 -4.46 -11.48 -11.59
C GLU A 80 -5.55 -11.37 -12.66
N GLU A 81 -6.55 -10.51 -12.43
CA GLU A 81 -7.59 -10.20 -13.43
C GLU A 81 -7.06 -9.38 -14.62
N GLY A 82 -5.86 -8.81 -14.53
CA GLY A 82 -5.24 -8.02 -15.60
C GLY A 82 -5.89 -6.65 -15.82
N ASN A 83 -6.65 -6.16 -14.83
CA ASN A 83 -7.52 -4.99 -14.97
C ASN A 83 -6.94 -3.74 -14.28
N ILE A 84 -5.62 -3.68 -14.09
CA ILE A 84 -4.94 -2.57 -13.40
C ILE A 84 -4.04 -1.81 -14.36
N GLU A 85 -4.13 -0.49 -14.29
CA GLU A 85 -3.14 0.45 -14.83
C GLU A 85 -1.86 0.36 -13.99
N VAL A 86 -0.91 -0.44 -14.47
CA VAL A 86 0.39 -0.61 -13.84
C VAL A 86 1.43 0.19 -14.62
N GLU A 87 1.93 1.25 -14.02
CA GLU A 87 3.06 2.00 -14.54
C GLU A 87 4.38 1.38 -14.05
N PHE A 88 5.27 1.01 -14.97
CA PHE A 88 6.63 0.62 -14.60
C PHE A 88 7.53 1.83 -14.70
N ARG A 89 7.72 2.54 -13.59
CA ARG A 89 8.62 3.70 -13.54
C ARG A 89 10.07 3.22 -13.46
N LYS A 90 10.61 2.77 -14.60
CA LYS A 90 12.06 2.70 -14.76
C LYS A 90 12.58 4.14 -14.70
N LYS A 91 13.53 4.40 -13.80
CA LYS A 91 14.29 5.66 -13.79
C LYS A 91 15.12 5.74 -15.07
N SER A 92 14.52 6.27 -16.11
CA SER A 92 15.17 7.00 -17.19
C SER A 92 14.35 8.27 -17.36
N GLU A 93 14.99 9.41 -17.17
CA GLU A 93 14.40 10.72 -17.33
C GLU A 93 13.88 10.92 -18.77
N GLU A 94 12.96 11.89 -18.91
CA GLU A 94 12.47 12.54 -20.15
C GLU A 94 11.16 12.03 -20.80
N GLU A 95 10.12 12.85 -20.56
CA GLU A 95 9.13 13.45 -21.48
C GLU A 95 8.10 12.61 -22.27
N GLU A 96 6.83 13.00 -22.06
CA GLU A 96 5.63 12.98 -22.92
C GLU A 96 5.22 11.60 -23.50
N VAL A 97 3.94 11.20 -23.54
CA VAL A 97 2.85 11.82 -24.29
C VAL A 97 1.53 11.32 -23.67
N GLY A 98 0.56 12.22 -23.52
CA GLY A 98 -0.81 11.84 -23.22
C GLY A 98 -1.51 11.30 -24.45
N GLU A 99 -2.40 10.33 -24.27
CA GLU A 99 -3.47 10.08 -25.24
C GLU A 99 -4.81 10.11 -24.53
N ILE A 100 -5.55 11.15 -24.89
CA ILE A 100 -6.98 11.31 -24.71
C ILE A 100 -7.63 10.29 -25.64
N VAL A 101 -8.32 9.28 -25.11
CA VAL A 101 -9.21 8.46 -25.94
C VAL A 101 -10.55 9.16 -25.97
N GLY A 102 -10.80 9.88 -27.05
CA GLY A 102 -12.13 10.39 -27.40
C GLY A 102 -13.04 9.22 -27.75
N GLU A 103 -14.21 9.18 -27.13
CA GLU A 103 -15.36 8.42 -27.62
C GLU A 103 -15.92 9.15 -28.84
N SER A 104 -15.88 8.47 -29.98
CA SER A 104 -16.60 8.85 -31.19
C SER A 104 -17.85 7.98 -31.34
N GLU A 105 -19.01 8.60 -31.37
CA GLU A 105 -20.20 8.16 -32.11
C GLU A 105 -20.89 9.37 -32.75
#